data_AF-A0A7W8SWN6-F1
#
_entry.id   AF-A0A7W8SWN6-F1
#
_cell.length_a   1.000
_cell.length_b   1.000
_cell.length_c   1.000
_cell.angle_alpha   90.00
_cell.angle_beta   90.00
_cell.angle_gamma   90.00
#
_symmetry.space_group_name_H-M   'P 1'
#
loop_
_entity.id
_entity.type
_entity.pdbx_description
1 polymer ?
#
loop_
_entity_poly.entity_id
_entity_poly.type
_entity_poly.pdbx_seq_one_letter_code
_entity_poly.pdbx_strand_id
1 'polypeptide(L)'
;MKLDGYDVDPGDPVYDLFFGDGRVTSITADGRAVVAFGPRVFTYDERGVGQHGRRSLYWHNPILLVPMKSEDSWSLQRRLNTAIAGELRPGQVI
;
A
#
# COMPACT_ATOMS: atom_id res chain seq x y z
N MET A 1 -9.36 11.97 -0.34
CA MET A 1 -9.03 10.86 -1.26
C MET A 1 -9.05 9.56 -0.49
N LYS A 2 -9.13 8.39 -1.14
CA LYS A 2 -9.18 7.09 -0.45
C LYS A 2 -8.01 6.19 -0.81
N LEU A 3 -7.40 5.51 0.16
CA LEU A 3 -6.39 4.48 -0.06
C LEU A 3 -6.94 3.16 0.48
N ASP A 4 -7.03 2.15 -0.40
CA ASP A 4 -7.62 0.86 -0.06
C ASP A 4 -9.03 0.99 0.57
N GLY A 5 -9.85 1.90 0.03
CA GLY A 5 -11.23 2.14 0.49
C GLY A 5 -11.39 3.01 1.74
N TYR A 6 -10.31 3.28 2.47
CA TYR A 6 -10.31 4.16 3.66
C TYR A 6 -9.97 5.60 3.28
N ASP A 7 -10.60 6.56 3.96
CA ASP A 7 -10.24 7.97 3.83
C ASP A 7 -8.81 8.19 4.31
N VAL A 8 -8.10 9.10 3.63
CA VAL A 8 -6.73 9.50 3.97
C VAL A 8 -6.76 10.89 4.59
N ASP A 9 -6.30 10.98 5.83
CA ASP A 9 -6.28 12.20 6.62
C ASP A 9 -4.85 12.70 6.88
N PRO A 10 -4.62 14.03 6.97
CA PRO A 10 -3.34 14.56 7.41
C PRO A 10 -2.95 14.03 8.79
N GLY A 11 -1.71 13.55 8.90
CA GLY A 11 -1.16 12.91 10.10
C GLY A 11 -1.11 11.38 10.03
N ASP A 12 -1.85 10.76 9.11
CA ASP A 12 -1.89 9.30 8.99
C ASP A 12 -0.50 8.70 8.73
N PRO A 13 -0.16 7.60 9.43
CA PRO A 13 1.04 6.83 9.15
C PRO A 13 0.83 5.98 7.89
N VAL A 14 1.86 5.95 7.05
CA VAL A 14 1.89 5.15 5.83
C VAL A 14 3.29 4.57 5.63
N TYR A 15 3.41 3.62 4.72
CA TYR A 15 4.66 2.98 4.35
C TYR A 15 4.82 2.99 2.83
N ASP A 16 5.98 3.45 2.35
CA ASP A 16 6.36 3.34 0.95
C ASP A 16 7.46 2.30 0.75
N LEU A 17 7.32 1.45 -0.27
CA LEU A 17 8.29 0.38 -0.56
C LEU A 17 9.73 0.87 -0.83
N PHE A 18 9.90 2.11 -1.28
CA PHE A 18 11.21 2.72 -1.57
C PHE A 18 11.71 3.61 -0.44
N PHE A 19 10.80 4.25 0.30
CA PHE A 19 11.16 5.29 1.28
C PHE A 19 10.94 4.90 2.75
N GLY A 20 10.28 3.77 3.01
CA GLY A 20 9.97 3.30 4.36
C GLY A 20 8.80 4.08 4.97
N ASP A 21 8.85 4.31 6.28
CA ASP A 21 7.80 4.98 7.03
C ASP A 21 7.63 6.45 6.63
N GLY A 22 6.39 6.87 6.44
CA GLY A 22 6.01 8.22 6.10
C GLY A 22 4.77 8.69 6.84
N ARG A 23 4.48 9.99 6.69
CA ARG A 23 3.25 10.60 7.20
C ARG A 23 2.58 11.44 6.13
N VAL A 24 1.26 11.32 6.03
CA VAL A 24 0.46 12.22 5.21
C VAL A 24 0.54 13.62 5.82
N THR A 25 0.87 14.62 5.01
CA THR A 25 1.00 16.01 5.46
C THR A 25 -0.17 16.88 4.99
N SER A 26 -0.71 16.59 3.82
CA SER A 26 -1.88 17.29 3.28
C SER A 26 -2.51 16.50 2.14
N ILE A 27 -3.71 16.90 1.73
CA ILE A 27 -4.37 16.46 0.51
C ILE A 27 -4.40 17.65 -0.45
N THR A 28 -3.95 17.44 -1.69
CA THR A 28 -3.96 18.47 -2.73
C THR A 28 -5.37 18.73 -3.26
N ALA A 29 -5.59 19.86 -3.93
CA ALA A 29 -6.89 20.21 -4.49
C ALA A 29 -7.39 19.21 -5.56
N ASP A 30 -6.48 18.55 -6.27
CA ASP A 30 -6.78 17.47 -7.24
C ASP A 30 -6.93 16.09 -6.58
N GLY A 31 -6.96 16.02 -5.24
CA GLY A 31 -7.25 14.80 -4.50
C GLY A 31 -6.09 13.81 -4.40
N ARG A 32 -4.84 14.29 -4.39
CA ARG A 32 -3.65 13.46 -4.14
C ARG A 32 -3.18 13.60 -2.70
N ALA A 33 -2.72 12.52 -2.10
CA ALA A 33 -2.06 12.58 -0.79
C ALA A 33 -0.63 13.08 -0.95
N VAL A 34 -0.25 14.09 -0.16
CA VAL A 34 1.14 14.52 0.00
C VAL A 34 1.71 13.79 1.21
N VAL A 35 2.83 13.09 1.02
CA VAL A 35 3.44 12.25 2.07
C VAL A 35 4.89 12.65 2.27
N ALA A 36 5.28 12.86 3.52
CA ALA A 36 6.65 13.14 3.93
C ALA A 36 7.36 11.87 4.43
N PHE A 37 8.59 11.67 3.95
CA PHE A 37 9.53 10.61 4.36
C PHE A 37 10.84 11.29 4.77
N GLY A 38 10.92 11.74 6.03
CA GLY A 38 12.00 12.60 6.50
C GLY A 38 12.04 13.92 5.69
N PRO A 39 13.16 14.26 5.02
CA PRO A 39 13.27 15.48 4.22
C PRO A 39 12.61 15.38 2.83
N ARG A 40 12.15 14.19 2.42
CA ARG A 40 11.58 13.95 1.08
C ARG A 40 10.07 14.04 1.13
N VAL A 41 9.46 14.61 0.08
CA VAL A 41 8.00 14.73 -0.04
C VAL A 41 7.58 14.24 -1.41
N PHE A 42 6.56 13.39 -1.46
CA PHE A 42 6.01 12.84 -2.70
C PHE A 42 4.48 12.89 -2.67
N THR A 43 3.87 12.81 -3.85
CA THR A 43 2.41 12.76 -4.00
C THR A 43 1.96 11.41 -4.54
N TYR A 44 0.81 10.95 -4.06
CA TYR A 44 0.24 9.65 -4.42
C TYR A 44 -1.23 9.81 -4.80
N ASP A 45 -1.68 9.03 -5.79
CA ASP A 45 -3.09 8.88 -6.09
C ASP A 45 -3.77 7.86 -5.16
N GLU A 46 -5.08 7.69 -5.33
CA GLU A 46 -5.91 6.71 -4.61
C GLU A 46 -5.48 5.25 -4.77
N ARG A 47 -4.69 4.95 -5.80
CA ARG A 47 -4.14 3.59 -6.05
C ARG A 47 -2.81 3.39 -5.32
N GLY A 48 -2.34 4.39 -4.56
CA GLY A 48 -1.03 4.37 -3.92
C GLY A 48 0.13 4.50 -4.90
N VAL A 49 -0.11 5.10 -6.09
CA VAL A 49 0.90 5.28 -7.14
C VAL A 49 1.48 6.69 -7.07
N GLY A 50 2.79 6.76 -6.84
CA GLY A 50 3.57 8.00 -6.88
C GLY A 50 4.47 8.09 -8.13
N GLN A 51 5.65 8.66 -7.97
CA GLN A 51 6.59 8.96 -9.05
C GLN A 51 7.15 7.72 -9.80
N HIS A 52 7.09 6.53 -9.21
CA HIS A 52 7.64 5.30 -9.79
C HIS A 52 6.70 4.59 -10.79
N GLY A 53 5.50 5.15 -11.03
CA GLY A 53 4.53 4.61 -11.99
C GLY A 53 3.92 3.25 -11.60
N ARG A 54 4.24 2.75 -10.40
CA ARG A 54 3.70 1.52 -9.80
C ARG A 54 3.27 1.83 -8.38
N ARG A 55 2.36 1.01 -7.86
CA ARG A 55 1.91 1.12 -6.48
C ARG A 55 3.10 0.88 -5.55
N SER A 56 3.30 1.81 -4.62
CA SER A 56 4.36 1.71 -3.60
C SER A 56 3.91 2.15 -2.23
N LEU A 57 2.80 2.89 -2.11
CA LEU A 57 2.24 3.34 -0.84
C LEU A 57 1.22 2.34 -0.27
N TYR A 58 1.35 2.06 1.02
CA TYR A 58 0.50 1.18 1.82
C TYR A 58 0.27 1.78 3.21
N TRP A 59 -0.78 1.34 3.89
CA TRP A 59 -1.02 1.73 5.29
C TRP A 59 0.07 1.24 6.25
N HIS A 60 0.63 0.06 5.97
CA HIS A 60 1.68 -0.57 6.77
C HIS A 60 2.72 -1.21 5.87
N ASN A 61 3.91 -1.49 6.42
CA ASN A 61 4.93 -2.28 5.74
C ASN A 61 4.35 -3.63 5.29
N PRO A 62 4.18 -3.86 3.97
CA PRO A 62 3.49 -5.05 3.50
C PRO A 62 4.33 -6.31 3.72
N ILE A 63 3.66 -7.40 4.07
CA ILE A 63 4.31 -8.71 4.21
C ILE A 63 4.70 -9.22 2.82
N LEU A 64 6.00 -9.22 2.52
CA LEU A 64 6.53 -9.81 1.30
C LEU A 64 6.74 -11.32 1.50
N LEU A 65 6.02 -12.13 0.74
CA LEU A 65 6.25 -13.57 0.69
C LEU A 65 7.13 -13.88 -0.52
N VAL A 66 8.33 -14.42 -0.26
CA VAL A 66 9.24 -14.87 -1.31
C VAL A 66 8.63 -16.10 -1.98
N PRO A 67 8.47 -16.12 -3.32
CA PRO A 67 7.93 -17.28 -4.03
C PRO A 67 8.82 -18.52 -3.86
N MET A 68 8.20 -19.65 -3.54
CA MET A 68 8.89 -20.94 -3.49
C MET A 68 9.42 -21.31 -4.88
N LYS A 69 10.64 -21.84 -4.93
CA LYS A 69 11.34 -22.11 -6.20
C LYS A 69 10.73 -23.26 -7.01
N SER A 70 10.24 -24.32 -6.36
CA SER A 70 9.65 -25.47 -7.05
C SER A 70 8.16 -25.27 -7.30
N GLU A 71 7.65 -25.79 -8.40
CA GLU A 71 6.23 -25.66 -8.79
C GLU A 71 5.27 -26.27 -7.77
N ASP A 72 5.61 -27.42 -7.17
CA ASP A 72 4.77 -28.05 -6.14
C ASP A 72 4.63 -27.16 -4.90
N SER A 73 5.75 -26.62 -4.43
CA SER A 73 5.79 -25.72 -3.27
C SER A 73 5.15 -24.37 -3.59
N TRP A 74 5.35 -23.87 -4.81
CA TRP A 74 4.71 -22.64 -5.29
C TRP A 74 3.19 -22.80 -5.35
N SER A 75 2.72 -23.95 -5.84
CA SER A 75 1.28 -24.27 -5.91
C SER A 75 0.65 -24.34 -4.51
N LEU A 76 1.36 -24.88 -3.52
CA LEU A 76 0.91 -24.82 -2.12
C LEU A 76 0.87 -23.38 -1.60
N GLN A 77 1.96 -22.63 -1.75
CA GLN A 77 2.04 -21.23 -1.30
C GLN A 77 0.94 -20.37 -1.93
N ARG A 78 0.72 -20.50 -3.24
CA ARG A 78 -0.32 -19.78 -3.96
C ARG A 78 -1.71 -20.06 -3.39
N ARG A 79 -2.04 -21.33 -3.11
CA ARG A 79 -3.33 -21.70 -2.50
C ARG A 79 -3.51 -21.05 -1.13
N LEU A 80 -2.49 -21.09 -0.27
CA LEU A 80 -2.53 -20.46 1.06
C LEU A 80 -2.72 -18.94 0.94
N ASN A 81 -1.96 -18.28 0.07
CA ASN A 81 -2.07 -16.84 -0.15
C ASN A 81 -3.45 -16.45 -0.68
N THR A 82 -4.04 -17.23 -1.58
CA THR A 82 -5.40 -16.99 -2.07
C THR A 82 -6.44 -17.17 -0.97
N ALA A 83 -6.29 -18.18 -0.11
CA ALA A 83 -7.19 -18.36 1.02
C ALA A 83 -7.13 -17.16 1.99
N ILE A 84 -5.92 -16.71 2.36
CA ILE A 84 -5.73 -15.53 3.20
C ILE A 84 -6.36 -14.28 2.56
N ALA A 85 -6.12 -14.06 1.26
CA ALA A 85 -6.70 -12.92 0.54
C ALA A 85 -8.23 -12.97 0.43
N GLY A 86 -8.83 -14.18 0.46
CA GLY A 86 -10.28 -14.34 0.47
C GLY A 86 -10.93 -13.87 1.77
N GLU A 87 -10.23 -14.01 2.89
CA GLU A 87 -10.67 -13.61 4.23
C GLU A 87 -10.35 -12.13 4.52
N LEU A 88 -9.17 -11.65 4.11
CA LEU A 88 -8.72 -10.28 4.36
C LEU A 88 -9.16 -9.35 3.24
N ARG A 89 -10.23 -8.58 3.48
CA ARG A 89 -10.84 -7.64 2.52
C ARG A 89 -10.79 -6.19 3.03
N PRO A 90 -9.60 -5.58 3.13
CA PRO A 90 -9.48 -4.22 3.62
C PRO A 90 -10.27 -3.25 2.72
N GLY A 91 -11.05 -2.36 3.34
CA GLY A 91 -11.81 -1.32 2.65
C GLY A 91 -13.08 -1.77 1.91
N GLN A 92 -13.42 -3.06 1.97
CA GLN A 92 -14.70 -3.52 1.44
C GLN A 92 -15.80 -3.19 2.45
N VAL A 93 -16.69 -2.25 2.08
CA VAL A 93 -17.94 -2.01 2.82
C VAL A 93 -18.84 -3.23 2.59
N ILE A 94 -19.22 -3.92 3.66
CA ILE A 94 -20.17 -5.05 3.64
C ILE A 94 -21.60 -4.51 3.48
#